data_AF-A0A4R5H5H3-F1
#
_entry.id   AF-A0A4R5H5H3-F1
#
_cell.length_a   1.000
_cell.length_b   1.000
_cell.length_c   1.000
_cell.angle_alpha   90.00
_cell.angle_beta   90.00
_cell.angle_gamma   90.00
#
_symmetry.space_group_name_H-M   'P 1'
#
loop_
_entity.id
_entity.type
_entity.pdbx_description
1 polymer ?
#
loop_
_entity_poly.entity_id
_entity_poly.type
_entity_poly.pdbx_seq_one_letter_code
_entity_poly.pdbx_strand_id
1 'polypeptide(L)'
;MPASIRLFLSASISFIFYFAWAYWANSMVTEDRLMLTRTAFLQGSYSAFMTAGFTFALEWAILKFKNSKLPTMFIAPLPPLSLQSILVIGINVANQTPNLWLTVAPSIFFSGMYGYAYCIALLRKVE
;
A
#
# COMPACT_ATOMS: atom_id res chain seq x y z
N MET A 1 9.27 -18.30 14.31
CA MET A 1 9.38 -18.21 12.83
C MET A 1 10.51 -17.27 12.45
N PRO A 2 11.37 -17.62 11.49
CA PRO A 2 12.36 -16.72 10.90
C PRO A 2 11.72 -15.47 10.25
N ALA A 3 12.44 -14.33 10.27
CA ALA A 3 11.95 -13.05 9.72
C ALA A 3 11.58 -13.14 8.22
N SER A 4 12.38 -13.87 7.44
CA SER A 4 12.13 -14.09 6.01
C SER A 4 10.84 -14.86 5.73
N ILE A 5 10.52 -15.87 6.55
CA ILE A 5 9.28 -16.65 6.41
C ILE A 5 8.06 -15.79 6.73
N ARG A 6 8.15 -14.94 7.77
CA ARG A 6 7.08 -14.01 8.12
C ARG A 6 6.83 -12.98 7.01
N LEU A 7 7.91 -12.41 6.44
CA LEU A 7 7.82 -11.46 5.34
C LEU A 7 7.19 -12.10 4.09
N PHE A 8 7.66 -13.30 3.73
CA PHE A 8 7.12 -14.03 2.59
C PHE A 8 5.64 -14.32 2.77
N LEU A 9 5.24 -14.86 3.93
CA LEU A 9 3.85 -15.15 4.24
C LEU A 9 2.96 -13.89 4.17
N SER A 10 3.41 -12.76 4.74
CA SER A 10 2.67 -11.51 4.66
C SER A 10 2.54 -10.98 3.23
N ALA A 11 3.60 -11.09 2.43
CA ALA A 11 3.58 -10.67 1.03
C ALA A 11 2.65 -11.56 0.19
N SER A 12 2.64 -12.87 0.41
CA SER A 12 1.74 -13.81 -0.27
C SER A 12 0.28 -13.58 0.10
N ILE A 13 -0.04 -13.36 1.38
CA ILE A 13 -1.41 -13.06 1.83
C ILE A 13 -1.89 -11.75 1.20
N SER A 14 -1.05 -10.71 1.23
CA SER A 14 -1.33 -9.41 0.61
C SER A 14 -1.59 -9.59 -0.90
N PHE A 15 -0.70 -10.29 -1.60
CA PHE A 15 -0.84 -10.58 -3.02
C PHE A 15 -2.19 -11.23 -3.34
N ILE A 16 -2.54 -12.32 -2.65
CA ILE A 16 -3.77 -13.08 -2.93
C ILE A 16 -5.00 -12.22 -2.67
N PHE A 17 -5.02 -11.48 -1.55
CA PHE A 17 -6.13 -10.60 -1.20
C PHE A 17 -6.34 -9.51 -2.26
N TYR A 18 -5.30 -8.77 -2.63
CA TYR A 18 -5.40 -7.68 -3.59
C TYR A 18 -5.59 -8.16 -5.03
N PHE A 19 -5.11 -9.35 -5.36
CA PHE A 19 -5.40 -10.02 -6.62
C PHE A 19 -6.90 -10.31 -6.75
N ALA A 20 -7.47 -10.99 -5.74
CA ALA A 20 -8.89 -11.36 -5.74
C ALA A 20 -9.78 -10.10 -5.73
N TRP A 21 -9.41 -9.10 -4.93
CA TRP A 21 -10.12 -7.83 -4.85
C TRP A 21 -10.13 -7.10 -6.19
N ALA A 22 -8.98 -6.94 -6.84
CA ALA A 22 -8.88 -6.25 -8.12
C ALA A 22 -9.61 -7.00 -9.23
N TYR A 23 -9.56 -8.33 -9.23
CA TYR A 23 -10.32 -9.14 -10.17
C TYR A 23 -11.84 -8.88 -10.02
N TRP A 24 -12.34 -9.01 -8.80
CA TRP A 24 -13.76 -8.80 -8.48
C TRP A 24 -14.22 -7.37 -8.73
N ALA A 25 -13.42 -6.37 -8.35
CA ALA A 25 -13.74 -4.96 -8.53
C ALA A 25 -13.95 -4.58 -10.00
N ASN A 26 -13.14 -5.17 -10.88
CA ASN A 26 -13.18 -4.88 -12.32
C ASN A 26 -14.13 -5.80 -13.09
N SER A 27 -14.43 -7.01 -12.60
CA SER A 27 -15.41 -7.90 -13.23
C SER A 27 -16.84 -7.37 -13.16
N MET A 28 -17.10 -6.38 -12.30
CA MET A 28 -18.37 -5.65 -12.25
C MET A 28 -18.56 -4.64 -13.40
N VAL A 29 -17.49 -4.34 -14.15
CA VAL A 29 -17.48 -3.27 -15.17
C VAL A 29 -17.06 -3.78 -16.55
N THR A 30 -16.24 -4.83 -16.63
CA THR A 30 -15.82 -5.42 -17.90
C THR A 30 -15.86 -6.95 -17.88
N GLU A 31 -16.14 -7.54 -19.04
CA GLU A 31 -16.06 -8.99 -19.27
C GLU A 31 -14.73 -9.44 -19.90
N ASP A 32 -13.83 -8.49 -20.23
CA ASP A 32 -12.54 -8.80 -20.82
C ASP A 32 -11.62 -9.51 -19.82
N ARG A 33 -11.55 -10.84 -19.95
CA ARG A 33 -10.75 -11.72 -19.08
C ARG A 33 -9.26 -11.40 -19.10
N LEU A 34 -8.71 -10.93 -20.22
CA LEU A 34 -7.29 -10.59 -20.30
C LEU A 34 -7.02 -9.33 -19.47
N MET A 35 -7.89 -8.34 -19.57
CA MET A 35 -7.79 -7.11 -18.79
C MET A 35 -7.99 -7.36 -17.28
N LEU A 36 -8.96 -8.21 -16.91
CA LEU A 36 -9.22 -8.58 -15.51
C LEU A 36 -8.02 -9.27 -14.86
N THR A 37 -7.46 -10.27 -15.55
CA THR A 37 -6.30 -11.01 -15.04
C THR A 37 -5.05 -10.13 -14.96
N ARG A 38 -4.79 -9.29 -15.97
CA ARG A 38 -3.69 -8.32 -15.95
C ARG A 38 -3.80 -7.36 -14.77
N THR A 39 -4.99 -6.81 -14.52
CA THR A 39 -5.24 -5.90 -13.41
C THR A 39 -5.07 -6.60 -12.06
N ALA A 40 -5.57 -7.83 -11.93
CA ALA A 40 -5.40 -8.63 -10.72
C ALA A 40 -3.93 -8.92 -10.41
N PHE A 41 -3.15 -9.33 -11.42
CA PHE A 41 -1.71 -9.55 -11.27
C PHE A 41 -0.96 -8.28 -10.90
N LEU A 42 -1.31 -7.16 -11.53
CA LEU A 42 -0.69 -5.88 -11.27
C LEU A 42 -0.94 -5.42 -9.82
N GLN A 43 -2.17 -5.50 -9.36
CA GLN A 43 -2.53 -5.07 -8.00
C GLN A 43 -1.98 -6.02 -6.94
N GLY A 44 -2.04 -7.34 -7.18
CA GLY A 44 -1.41 -8.34 -6.32
C GLY A 44 0.09 -8.09 -6.18
N SER A 45 0.80 -7.94 -7.29
CA SER A 45 2.27 -7.73 -7.29
C SER A 45 2.67 -6.41 -6.63
N TYR A 46 1.93 -5.34 -6.93
CA TYR A 46 2.13 -4.04 -6.30
C TYR A 46 1.97 -4.12 -4.78
N SER A 47 0.95 -4.82 -4.30
CA SER A 47 0.71 -4.96 -2.85
C SER A 47 1.83 -5.73 -2.15
N ALA A 48 2.37 -6.78 -2.76
CA ALA A 48 3.51 -7.53 -2.24
C ALA A 48 4.77 -6.67 -2.19
N PHE A 49 5.04 -5.89 -3.24
CA PHE A 49 6.14 -4.94 -3.28
C PHE A 49 6.02 -3.87 -2.18
N MET A 50 4.85 -3.25 -2.03
CA MET A 50 4.63 -2.23 -1.01
C MET A 50 4.68 -2.82 0.41
N THR A 51 4.26 -4.06 0.61
CA THR A 51 4.37 -4.74 1.91
C THR A 51 5.83 -4.84 2.36
N ALA A 52 6.77 -5.00 1.43
CA ALA A 52 8.20 -4.98 1.73
C ALA A 52 8.78 -3.55 1.82
N GLY A 53 8.36 -2.63 0.94
CA GLY A 53 8.96 -1.30 0.80
C GLY A 53 8.39 -0.20 1.71
N PHE A 54 7.15 -0.31 2.16
CA PHE A 54 6.46 0.76 2.90
C PHE A 54 7.12 1.05 4.25
N THR A 55 7.55 0.02 4.97
CA THR A 55 8.25 0.16 6.26
C THR A 55 9.53 0.97 6.11
N PHE A 56 10.32 0.70 5.07
CA PHE A 56 11.55 1.46 4.79
C PHE A 56 11.25 2.94 4.51
N ALA A 57 10.24 3.22 3.68
CA ALA A 57 9.83 4.59 3.37
C ALA A 57 9.33 5.34 4.61
N LEU A 58 8.61 4.65 5.50
CA LEU A 58 8.09 5.20 6.75
C LEU A 58 9.21 5.51 7.74
N GLU A 59 10.16 4.60 7.94
CA GLU A 59 11.33 4.82 8.80
C GLU A 59 12.19 5.98 8.31
N TRP A 60 12.44 6.06 7.00
CA TRP A 60 13.16 7.18 6.40
C TRP A 60 12.46 8.51 6.64
N ALA A 61 11.14 8.57 6.46
CA ALA A 61 10.35 9.77 6.71
C ALA A 61 10.43 10.17 8.20
N ILE A 62 10.25 9.24 9.12
CA ILE A 62 10.30 9.49 10.56
C ILE A 62 11.68 10.04 10.98
N LEU A 63 12.77 9.45 10.50
CA LEU A 63 14.13 9.93 10.79
C LEU A 63 14.34 11.37 10.29
N LYS A 64 13.79 11.70 9.13
CA LYS A 64 13.87 13.05 8.55
C LYS A 64 13.06 14.09 9.32
N PHE A 65 11.90 13.71 9.89
CA PHE A 65 11.03 14.60 10.66
C PHE A 65 11.27 14.57 12.18
N LYS A 66 12.20 13.74 12.69
CA LYS A 66 12.53 13.61 14.12
C LYS A 66 12.98 14.92 14.78
N ASN A 67 13.66 15.80 14.03
CA ASN A 67 14.17 17.09 14.53
C ASN A 67 13.27 18.28 14.18
N SER A 68 12.09 18.05 13.60
CA SER A 68 11.19 19.14 13.22
C SER A 68 10.31 19.57 14.40
N LYS A 69 10.01 20.86 14.51
CA LYS A 69 9.07 21.42 15.52
C LYS A 69 7.59 21.11 15.22
N LEU A 70 7.32 20.38 14.14
CA LEU A 70 5.98 20.03 13.71
C LEU A 70 5.54 18.73 14.38
N PRO A 71 4.23 18.49 14.56
CA PRO A 71 3.75 17.24 15.14
C PRO A 71 4.07 16.08 14.19
N THR A 72 5.20 15.43 14.42
CA THR A 72 5.76 14.33 13.61
C THR A 72 4.74 13.21 13.39
N MET A 73 3.80 13.03 14.32
CA MET A 73 2.67 12.10 14.23
C MET A 73 1.80 12.30 12.98
N PHE A 74 1.50 13.55 12.61
CA PHE A 74 0.58 13.85 11.52
C PHE A 74 1.27 13.98 10.16
N ILE A 75 2.54 14.41 10.17
CA ILE A 75 3.26 14.75 8.94
C ILE A 75 4.10 13.57 8.44
N ALA A 76 4.69 12.75 9.31
CA ALA A 76 5.60 11.69 8.89
C ALA A 76 4.95 10.63 7.99
N PRO A 77 3.67 10.20 8.19
CA PRO A 77 3.01 9.26 7.28
C PRO A 77 2.63 9.85 5.93
N LEU A 78 2.50 11.18 5.79
CA LEU A 78 1.95 11.79 4.58
C LEU A 78 2.85 11.60 3.36
N PRO A 79 4.16 11.91 3.38
CA PRO A 79 5.03 11.68 2.23
C PRO A 79 5.07 10.23 1.72
N PRO A 80 5.25 9.19 2.56
CA PRO A 80 5.23 7.80 2.07
C PRO A 80 3.84 7.40 1.55
N LEU A 81 2.74 7.86 2.18
CA LEU A 81 1.39 7.61 1.71
C LEU A 81 1.11 8.30 0.37
N SER A 82 1.56 9.54 0.18
CA SER A 82 1.44 10.27 -1.09
C SER A 82 2.22 9.58 -2.21
N LEU A 83 3.48 9.19 -1.95
CA LEU A 83 4.29 8.48 -2.93
C LEU A 83 3.65 7.14 -3.32
N GLN A 84 3.20 6.36 -2.34
CA GLN A 84 2.49 5.10 -2.57
C GLN A 84 1.23 5.33 -3.40
N SER A 85 0.41 6.31 -3.04
CA SER A 85 -0.85 6.62 -3.74
C SER A 85 -0.60 7.04 -5.18
N ILE A 86 0.40 7.87 -5.44
CA ILE A 86 0.78 8.29 -6.80
C ILE A 86 1.20 7.07 -7.63
N LEU A 87 2.01 6.18 -7.07
CA LEU A 87 2.47 4.98 -7.77
C LEU A 87 1.32 4.02 -8.08
N VAL A 88 0.44 3.71 -7.11
CA VAL A 88 -0.66 2.76 -7.34
C VAL A 88 -1.66 3.31 -8.35
N ILE A 89 -1.98 4.60 -8.27
CA ILE A 89 -2.89 5.26 -9.21
C ILE A 89 -2.24 5.30 -10.58
N GLY A 90 -0.99 5.76 -10.69
CA GLY A 90 -0.28 5.89 -11.96
C GLY A 90 -0.14 4.56 -12.71
N ILE A 91 0.22 3.49 -12.01
CA ILE A 91 0.33 2.16 -12.62
C ILE A 91 -1.04 1.66 -13.08
N ASN A 92 -2.10 1.84 -12.30
CA ASN A 92 -3.45 1.39 -12.69
C ASN A 92 -4.07 2.25 -13.81
N VAL A 93 -3.74 3.53 -13.90
CA VAL A 93 -4.09 4.43 -15.02
C VAL A 93 -3.36 4.01 -16.28
N ALA A 94 -2.05 3.75 -16.21
CA ALA A 94 -1.28 3.22 -17.33
C ALA A 94 -1.80 1.84 -17.81
N ASN A 95 -2.30 1.03 -16.87
CA ASN A 95 -2.97 -0.25 -17.14
C ASN A 95 -4.41 -0.10 -17.67
N GLN A 96 -4.93 1.12 -17.81
CA GLN A 96 -6.30 1.41 -18.24
C GLN A 96 -7.38 0.72 -17.39
N THR A 97 -7.15 0.58 -16.09
CA THR A 97 -8.01 -0.21 -15.19
C THR A 97 -9.46 0.33 -15.17
N PRO A 98 -10.48 -0.48 -15.53
CA PRO A 98 -11.87 -0.02 -15.69
C PRO A 98 -12.47 0.60 -14.42
N ASN A 99 -12.23 -0.03 -13.28
CA ASN A 99 -12.73 0.41 -11.98
C ASN A 99 -11.58 0.85 -11.07
N LEU A 100 -10.91 1.94 -11.47
CA LEU A 100 -9.70 2.45 -10.81
C LEU A 100 -9.92 2.66 -9.31
N TRP A 101 -10.93 3.44 -8.93
CA TRP A 101 -11.13 3.85 -7.53
C TRP A 101 -11.41 2.67 -6.61
N LEU A 102 -12.27 1.74 -7.03
CA LEU A 102 -12.55 0.56 -6.23
C LEU A 102 -11.34 -0.38 -6.13
N THR A 103 -10.46 -0.36 -7.14
CA THR A 103 -9.21 -1.13 -7.15
C THR A 103 -8.18 -0.58 -6.15
N VAL A 104 -8.03 0.75 -6.05
CA VAL A 104 -6.94 1.38 -5.28
C VAL A 104 -7.35 1.94 -3.92
N ALA A 105 -8.63 2.26 -3.70
CA ALA A 105 -9.09 2.90 -2.47
C ALA A 105 -8.82 2.07 -1.21
N PRO A 106 -9.07 0.74 -1.17
CA PRO A 106 -8.78 -0.06 0.02
C PRO A 106 -7.30 -0.06 0.38
N SER A 107 -6.40 -0.14 -0.62
CA SER A 107 -4.96 -0.15 -0.34
C SER A 107 -4.48 1.16 0.25
N ILE A 108 -4.96 2.29 -0.26
CA ILE A 108 -4.62 3.63 0.27
C ILE A 108 -5.17 3.79 1.68
N PHE A 109 -6.42 3.38 1.91
CA PHE A 109 -7.08 3.49 3.20
C PHE A 109 -6.35 2.69 4.29
N PHE A 110 -6.09 1.39 4.06
CA PHE A 110 -5.40 0.55 5.04
C PHE A 110 -3.95 0.98 5.26
N SER A 111 -3.26 1.46 4.22
CA SER A 111 -1.90 1.98 4.37
C SER A 111 -1.86 3.27 5.18
N GLY A 112 -2.86 4.15 5.02
CA GLY A 112 -3.04 5.33 5.85
C GLY A 112 -3.26 4.95 7.32
N MET A 113 -4.21 4.05 7.59
CA MET A 113 -4.46 3.56 8.96
C MET A 113 -3.21 2.97 9.60
N TYR A 114 -2.48 2.13 8.87
CA TYR A 114 -1.24 1.53 9.35
C TYR A 114 -0.16 2.58 9.63
N GLY A 115 0.05 3.54 8.72
CA GLY A 115 1.04 4.61 8.88
C GLY A 115 0.80 5.46 10.12
N TYR A 116 -0.46 5.88 10.35
CA TYR A 116 -0.81 6.65 11.55
C TYR A 116 -0.67 5.83 12.84
N ALA A 117 -1.17 4.58 12.86
CA ALA A 117 -1.05 3.69 14.02
C ALA A 117 0.42 3.42 14.38
N TYR A 118 1.27 3.21 13.37
CA TYR A 118 2.70 2.99 13.56
C TYR A 118 3.40 4.22 14.11
N CYS A 119 3.11 5.41 13.57
CA CYS A 119 3.67 6.67 14.10
C CYS A 119 3.26 6.93 15.56
N ILE A 120 2.00 6.68 15.93
CA ILE A 120 1.54 6.79 17.32
C ILE A 120 2.29 5.82 18.23
N ALA A 121 2.39 4.55 17.83
CA ALA A 121 3.08 3.52 18.61
C ALA A 121 4.57 3.80 18.79
N LEU A 122 5.23 4.35 17.77
CA LEU A 122 6.64 4.68 17.83
C LEU A 122 6.91 5.92 18.71
N LEU A 123 6.08 6.96 18.61
CA LEU A 123 6.22 8.16 19.45
C LEU A 123 6.02 7.83 20.93
N ARG A 124 5.05 6.98 21.27
CA ARG A 124 4.85 6.47 22.65
C ARG A 124 6.02 5.67 23.22
N LYS A 125 6.95 5.19 22.38
CA LYS A 125 8.14 4.45 22.81
C LYS A 125 9.37 5.34 23.00
N VAL A 126 9.31 6.57 22.50
CA VAL A 126 10.43 7.53 22.50
C VAL A 126 10.28 8.58 23.61
N GLU A 127 9.04 8.83 24.07
CA GLU A 127 8.72 9.54 25.32
C GLU A 127 8.92 8.63 26.54
#